data_AF-A0A963FFT2-F1
#
_entry.id   AF-A0A963FFT2-F1
#
_cell.length_a   1.000
_cell.length_b   1.000
_cell.length_c   1.000
_cell.angle_alpha   90.00
_cell.angle_beta   90.00
_cell.angle_gamma   90.00
#
_symmetry.space_group_name_H-M   'P 1'
#
loop_
_entity.id
_entity.type
_entity.pdbx_description
1 polymer ?
#
loop_
_entity_poly.entity_id
_entity_poly.type
_entity_poly.pdbx_seq_one_letter_code
_entity_poly.pdbx_strand_id
1 'polypeptide(L)'
;LLLAMLALLAGWLFWSAPLLVNPHLVWAGLQSGSITEANLQLMAGMLPVVILLLLVVCLIVVLFVFAAFNNEKRELKLIDRLLQQ
;
A
#
# COMPACT_ATOMS: atom_id res chain seq x y z
N LEU A 1 3.84 15.33 6.28
CA LEU A 1 4.61 15.56 5.03
C LEU A 1 4.45 14.39 4.05
N LEU A 2 4.83 13.16 4.43
CA LEU A 2 4.72 11.97 3.57
C LEU A 2 3.28 11.66 3.09
N LEU A 3 2.30 11.73 3.99
CA LEU A 3 0.88 11.55 3.63
C LEU A 3 0.35 12.61 2.65
N ALA A 4 0.80 13.86 2.80
CA ALA A 4 0.42 14.95 1.91
C ALA A 4 1.05 14.76 0.51
N MET A 5 2.31 14.30 0.45
CA MET A 5 2.96 13.97 -0.82
C MET A 5 2.30 12.77 -1.51
N LEU A 6 1.91 11.73 -0.76
CA LEU A 6 1.15 10.60 -1.30
C LEU A 6 -0.21 11.03 -1.85
N ALA A 7 -0.91 11.92 -1.15
CA ALA A 7 -2.19 12.45 -1.62
C ALA A 7 -2.03 13.29 -2.91
N LEU A 8 -1.00 14.12 -2.98
CA LEU A 8 -0.65 14.89 -4.19
C LEU A 8 -0.31 13.97 -5.37
N LEU A 9 0.50 12.95 -5.13
CA LEU A 9 0.85 11.96 -6.14
C LEU A 9 -0.39 11.20 -6.63
N ALA A 10 -1.25 10.75 -5.72
CA ALA A 10 -2.48 10.04 -6.06
C ALA A 10 -3.44 10.93 -6.88
N GLY A 11 -3.60 12.21 -6.51
CA GLY A 11 -4.39 13.17 -7.25
C GLY A 11 -3.82 13.47 -8.64
N TRP A 12 -2.51 13.63 -8.75
CA TRP A 12 -1.84 13.86 -10.04
C TRP A 12 -1.93 12.63 -10.96
N LEU A 13 -1.77 11.43 -10.39
CA LEU A 13 -1.90 10.15 -11.12
C LEU A 13 -3.34 9.93 -11.60
N PHE A 14 -4.33 10.33 -10.81
CA PHE A 14 -5.74 10.27 -11.18
C PHE A 14 -6.04 11.10 -12.44
N TRP A 15 -5.39 12.26 -12.60
CA TRP A 15 -5.56 13.10 -13.78
C TRP A 15 -4.71 12.63 -14.98
N SER A 16 -3.46 12.23 -14.73
CA SER A 16 -2.48 11.97 -15.78
C SER A 16 -2.55 10.55 -16.34
N ALA A 17 -2.93 9.57 -15.51
CA ALA A 17 -3.02 8.16 -15.89
C ALA A 17 -4.24 7.50 -15.23
N PRO A 18 -5.47 7.91 -15.61
CA PRO A 18 -6.71 7.47 -14.96
C PRO A 18 -6.94 5.96 -15.03
N LEU A 19 -6.44 5.30 -16.08
CA LEU A 19 -6.50 3.84 -16.24
C LEU A 19 -5.68 3.05 -15.21
N LEU A 20 -4.73 3.69 -14.51
CA LEU A 20 -3.94 3.02 -13.47
C LEU A 20 -4.57 3.15 -12.07
N VAL A 21 -5.53 4.06 -11.90
CA VAL A 21 -6.09 4.42 -10.59
C VAL A 21 -7.58 4.11 -10.49
N ASN A 22 -8.32 4.21 -11.60
CA ASN A 22 -9.76 4.06 -11.61
C ASN A 22 -10.19 2.71 -12.23
N PRO A 23 -10.59 1.72 -11.40
CA PRO A 23 -10.98 0.40 -11.90
C PRO A 23 -12.26 0.43 -12.74
N HIS A 24 -13.14 1.41 -12.56
CA HIS A 24 -14.36 1.54 -13.37
C HIS A 24 -14.05 1.91 -14.81
N LEU A 25 -13.07 2.79 -15.03
CA LEU A 25 -12.63 3.17 -16.38
C LEU A 25 -11.94 2.01 -17.09
N VAL A 26 -11.15 1.22 -16.36
CA VAL A 26 -10.53 0.00 -16.90
C VAL A 26 -11.59 -1.02 -17.29
N TRP A 27 -12.59 -1.25 -16.43
CA TRP A 27 -13.67 -2.21 -16.69
C TRP A 27 -14.53 -1.79 -17.90
N ALA A 28 -14.90 -0.51 -17.98
CA ALA A 28 -15.63 0.03 -19.12
C ALA A 28 -14.80 -0.03 -20.43
N GLY A 29 -13.49 0.20 -20.33
CA GLY A 29 -12.56 0.10 -21.45
C GLY A 29 -12.38 -1.34 -21.95
N LEU A 30 -12.34 -2.31 -21.04
CA LEU A 30 -12.28 -3.74 -21.35
C LEU A 30 -13.54 -4.21 -22.09
N GLN A 31 -14.73 -3.79 -21.61
CA GLN A 31 -16.00 -4.16 -22.23
C GLN A 31 -16.20 -3.52 -23.61
N SER A 32 -15.73 -2.30 -23.80
CA SER A 32 -15.83 -1.58 -25.08
C SER A 32 -14.74 -1.93 -26.08
N GLY A 33 -13.74 -2.74 -25.68
CA GLY A 33 -12.56 -3.05 -26.50
C GLY A 33 -11.69 -1.82 -26.84
N SER A 34 -11.85 -0.72 -26.09
CA SER A 34 -11.15 0.55 -26.34
C SER A 34 -9.74 0.61 -25.75
N ILE A 35 -9.37 -0.38 -24.91
CA ILE A 35 -8.02 -0.52 -24.37
C ILE A 35 -7.15 -1.24 -25.39
N THR A 36 -6.07 -0.59 -25.80
CA THR A 36 -5.09 -1.17 -26.70
C THR A 36 -4.40 -2.38 -26.08
N GLU A 37 -4.04 -3.36 -26.91
CA GLU A 37 -3.38 -4.59 -26.47
C GLU A 37 -2.06 -4.32 -25.71
N ALA A 38 -1.30 -3.31 -26.16
CA ALA A 38 -0.07 -2.87 -25.50
C ALA A 38 -0.32 -2.39 -24.05
N ASN A 39 -1.41 -1.67 -23.80
CA ASN A 39 -1.78 -1.24 -22.44
C ASN A 39 -2.21 -2.43 -21.59
N LEU A 40 -2.91 -3.41 -22.18
CA LEU A 40 -3.30 -4.64 -21.50
C LEU A 40 -2.08 -5.45 -21.04
N GLN A 41 -1.10 -5.61 -21.92
CA GLN A 41 0.14 -6.33 -21.62
C GLN A 41 0.95 -5.62 -20.52
N LEU A 42 1.02 -4.29 -20.55
CA LEU A 42 1.65 -3.50 -19.49
C LEU A 42 0.94 -3.69 -18.14
N MET A 43 -0.40 -3.61 -18.10
CA MET A 43 -1.17 -3.83 -16.88
C MET A 43 -0.96 -5.25 -16.32
N ALA A 44 -0.97 -6.27 -17.18
CA ALA A 44 -0.73 -7.65 -16.79
C ALA A 44 0.69 -7.87 -16.24
N GLY A 45 1.70 -7.25 -16.86
CA GLY A 45 3.09 -7.30 -16.40
C GLY A 45 3.35 -6.60 -15.07
N MET A 46 2.59 -5.53 -14.78
CA MET A 46 2.69 -4.80 -13.51
C MET A 46 2.00 -5.52 -12.34
N LEU A 47 1.01 -6.36 -12.62
CA LEU A 47 0.25 -7.10 -11.61
C LEU A 47 1.13 -7.88 -10.61
N PRO A 48 2.08 -8.74 -11.03
CA PRO A 48 2.92 -9.49 -10.09
C PRO A 48 3.79 -8.58 -9.20
N VAL A 49 4.26 -7.45 -9.74
CA VAL A 49 5.07 -6.47 -8.99
C VAL A 49 4.24 -5.83 -7.87
N VAL A 50 3.00 -5.43 -8.18
CA VAL A 50 2.08 -4.85 -7.20
C VAL A 50 1.73 -5.87 -6.11
N ILE A 51 1.48 -7.12 -6.47
CA ILE A 51 1.20 -8.20 -5.50
C ILE A 51 2.38 -8.42 -4.56
N LEU A 52 3.61 -8.49 -5.09
CA LEU A 52 4.82 -8.62 -4.26
C LEU A 52 4.98 -7.44 -3.31
N LEU A 53 4.76 -6.21 -3.79
CA LEU A 53 4.82 -5.02 -2.95
C LEU A 53 3.80 -5.08 -1.81
N LEU A 54 2.56 -5.49 -2.09
CA LEU A 54 1.51 -5.63 -1.07
C LEU A 54 1.88 -6.70 -0.03
N LEU A 55 2.46 -7.83 -0.44
CA LEU A 55 2.95 -8.86 0.48
C LEU A 55 4.06 -8.32 1.39
N VAL A 56 4.98 -7.51 0.87
CA VAL A 56 6.03 -6.85 1.67
C VAL A 56 5.41 -5.87 2.67
N VAL A 57 4.42 -5.08 2.26
CA VAL A 57 3.71 -4.17 3.17
C VAL A 57 3.02 -4.94 4.29
N CYS A 58 2.31 -6.03 3.96
CA CYS A 58 1.69 -6.91 4.97
C CYS A 58 2.73 -7.49 5.93
N LEU A 59 3.88 -7.95 5.44
CA LEU A 59 4.97 -8.45 6.26
C LEU A 59 5.49 -7.39 7.22
N ILE A 60 5.70 -6.16 6.74
CA ILE A 60 6.14 -5.03 7.58
C ILE A 60 5.11 -4.77 8.69
N VAL A 61 3.82 -4.72 8.37
CA VAL A 61 2.76 -4.52 9.38
C VAL A 61 2.82 -5.60 10.46
N VAL A 62 2.96 -6.87 10.06
CA VAL A 62 3.09 -7.99 11.01
C VAL A 62 4.31 -7.82 11.91
N LEU A 63 5.48 -7.48 11.34
CA LEU A 63 6.70 -7.23 12.11
C LEU A 63 6.54 -6.06 13.10
N PHE A 64 5.85 -4.99 12.69
CA PHE A 64 5.55 -3.85 13.55
C PHE A 64 4.67 -4.24 14.73
N VAL A 65 3.67 -5.09 14.52
CA VAL A 65 2.82 -5.61 15.61
C VAL A 65 3.66 -6.40 16.62
N PHE A 66 4.55 -7.28 16.15
CA PHE A 66 5.47 -8.01 17.04
C PHE A 66 6.40 -7.06 17.81
N ALA A 67 6.95 -6.05 17.15
CA ALA A 67 7.80 -5.04 17.78
C ALA A 67 7.03 -4.23 18.85
N ALA A 68 5.78 -3.86 18.57
CA ALA A 68 4.92 -3.15 19.51
C ALA A 68 4.66 -3.98 20.77
N PHE A 69 4.32 -5.27 20.65
CA PHE A 69 4.14 -6.15 21.80
C PHE A 69 5.42 -6.34 22.62
N ASN A 70 6.57 -6.42 21.97
CA ASN A 70 7.84 -6.54 22.69
C ASN A 70 8.19 -5.25 23.45
N ASN A 71 7.91 -4.08 22.85
CA ASN A 71 8.08 -2.80 23.51
C ASN A 71 7.12 -2.66 24.69
N GLU A 72 5.85 -3.02 24.54
CA GLU A 72 4.88 -2.98 25.64
C GLU A 72 5.34 -3.79 26.86
N LYS A 73 5.84 -5.02 26.65
CA LYS A 73 6.41 -5.83 27.74
C LYS A 73 7.63 -5.18 28.40
N ARG A 74 8.44 -4.46 27.64
CA ARG A 74 9.61 -3.75 28.16
C ARG A 74 9.20 -2.53 28.99
N GLU A 75 8.24 -1.75 28.51
CA GLU A 75 7.70 -0.58 29.22
C GLU A 75 7.01 -0.99 30.53
N LEU A 76 6.21 -2.06 30.53
CA LEU A 76 5.59 -2.59 31.75
C LEU A 76 6.65 -2.97 32.81
N LYS A 77 7.74 -3.64 32.41
CA LYS A 77 8.86 -3.96 33.32
C LYS A 77 9.62 -2.73 33.83
N LEU A 78 9.59 -1.62 33.11
CA LEU A 78 10.18 -0.35 33.58
C LEU A 78 9.26 0.28 34.62
N ILE A 79 7.95 0.31 34.37
CA ILE A 79 6.95 0.81 35.31
C ILE A 79 6.98 0.02 36.62
N ASP A 80 6.98 -1.31 36.56
CA ASP A 80 7.04 -2.17 37.76
C ASP A 80 8.27 -1.88 38.62
N ARG A 81 9.43 -1.63 38.00
CA ARG A 81 10.67 -1.29 38.71
C ARG A 81 10.62 0.09 39.37
N LEU A 82 9.95 1.05 38.76
CA LEU A 82 9.81 2.39 39.32
C LEU A 82 8.78 2.44 40.46
N LEU A 83 7.76 1.59 40.44
CA LEU A 83 6.75 1.50 41.51
C LEU A 83 7.21 0.72 42.74
N GLN A 84 8.25 -0.11 42.62
CA GLN A 84 8.86 -0.84 43.74
C GLN A 84 9.97 -0.06 44.47
N GLN A 85 10.28 1.16 44.02
CA GLN A 85 11.16 2.12 44.71
C GLN A 85 10.35 3.11 45.54
#